data_AF-A0A9E3D2I9-F1
#
_entry.id   AF-A0A9E3D2I9-F1
#
_cell.length_a   1.000
_cell.length_b   1.000
_cell.length_c   1.000
_cell.angle_alpha   90.00
_cell.angle_beta   90.00
_cell.angle_gamma   90.00
#
_symmetry.space_group_name_H-M   'P 1'
#
loop_
_entity.id
_entity.type
_entity.pdbx_description
1 polymer ?
#
loop_
_entity_poly.entity_id
_entity_poly.type
_entity_poly.pdbx_seq_one_letter_code
_entity_poly.pdbx_strand_id
1 'polypeptide(L)'
;MAQATVTTDHDEIRKWAEARGGRPAAVRRTHSKDSVGIIRIEFPEAPNAKDDALEEISWEEFFEKFDDSNLALLYQEETAKGEPSNFNKLVGRETAEAREHGETRASRHHGRR
;
A
#
# COMPACT_ATOMS: atom_id res chain seq x y z
N MET A 1 14.52 -5.47 -14.41
CA MET A 1 14.70 -5.33 -12.95
C MET A 1 13.40 -4.74 -12.44
N ALA A 2 12.73 -5.36 -11.48
CA ALA A 2 11.50 -4.80 -10.93
C ALA A 2 11.89 -3.80 -9.84
N GLN A 3 11.94 -2.51 -10.17
CA GLN A 3 12.19 -1.45 -9.19
C GLN A 3 10.87 -1.07 -8.52
N ALA A 4 10.89 -0.92 -7.21
CA ALA A 4 9.80 -0.33 -6.47
C ALA A 4 10.10 1.16 -6.30
N THR A 5 9.13 2.01 -6.63
CA THR A 5 9.21 3.45 -6.49
C THR A 5 8.50 3.85 -5.21
N VAL A 6 9.10 4.78 -4.47
CA VAL A 6 8.47 5.38 -3.29
C VAL A 6 7.98 6.76 -3.67
N THR A 7 6.70 7.03 -3.41
CA THR A 7 6.09 8.34 -3.60
C THR A 7 5.31 8.75 -2.37
N THR A 8 5.31 10.06 -2.10
CA THR A 8 4.45 10.70 -1.10
C THR A 8 3.48 11.67 -1.74
N ASP A 9 3.46 11.77 -3.08
CA ASP A 9 2.60 12.69 -3.80
C ASP A 9 1.19 12.12 -3.93
N HIS A 10 0.21 12.85 -3.41
CA HIS A 10 -1.18 12.38 -3.36
C HIS A 10 -1.79 12.22 -4.76
N ASP A 11 -1.42 13.11 -5.69
CA ASP A 11 -1.96 13.09 -7.06
C ASP A 11 -1.36 11.92 -7.86
N GLU A 12 -0.07 11.65 -7.68
CA GLU A 12 0.61 10.51 -8.29
C GLU A 12 0.04 9.16 -7.80
N ILE A 13 -0.15 9.02 -6.49
CA ILE A 13 -0.77 7.84 -5.87
C ILE A 13 -2.16 7.61 -6.46
N ARG A 14 -2.97 8.66 -6.52
CA ARG A 14 -4.34 8.61 -7.01
C ARG A 14 -4.37 8.22 -8.49
N LYS A 15 -3.60 8.90 -9.34
CA LYS A 15 -3.53 8.58 -10.79
C LYS A 15 -3.05 7.15 -11.02
N TRP A 16 -2.04 6.71 -10.27
CA TRP A 16 -1.50 5.36 -10.40
C TRP A 16 -2.53 4.29 -10.04
N ALA A 17 -3.28 4.51 -8.95
CA ALA A 17 -4.35 3.64 -8.51
C ALA A 17 -5.51 3.64 -9.50
N GLU A 18 -6.05 4.81 -9.85
CA GLU A 18 -7.18 4.96 -10.78
C GLU A 18 -6.88 4.33 -12.15
N ALA A 19 -5.65 4.51 -12.68
CA ALA A 19 -5.23 3.90 -13.95
C ALA A 19 -5.25 2.35 -13.95
N ARG A 20 -5.25 1.73 -12.77
CA ARG A 20 -5.26 0.27 -12.56
C ARG A 20 -6.57 -0.22 -11.92
N GLY A 21 -7.59 0.64 -11.83
CA GLY A 21 -8.86 0.34 -11.17
C GLY A 21 -8.76 0.23 -9.65
N GLY A 22 -7.70 0.78 -9.06
CA GLY A 22 -7.43 0.78 -7.63
C GLY A 22 -8.28 1.78 -6.87
N ARG A 23 -8.70 1.41 -5.66
CA ARG A 23 -9.50 2.22 -4.75
C ARG A 23 -8.88 2.25 -3.36
N PRO A 24 -8.96 3.38 -2.64
CA PRO A 24 -8.46 3.48 -1.28
C PRO A 24 -9.36 2.67 -0.32
N ALA A 25 -8.74 1.87 0.53
CA ALA A 25 -9.41 1.03 1.51
C ALA A 25 -8.64 1.01 2.83
N ALA A 26 -9.34 0.82 3.93
CA ALA A 26 -8.75 0.65 5.27
C ALA A 26 -8.96 -0.77 5.77
N VAL A 27 -7.98 -1.32 6.47
CA VAL A 27 -8.14 -2.63 7.13
C VAL A 27 -9.04 -2.44 8.34
N ARG A 28 -10.30 -2.87 8.23
CA ARG A 28 -11.33 -2.81 9.28
C ARG A 28 -10.85 -3.40 10.61
N ARG A 29 -10.03 -4.45 10.57
CA ARG A 29 -9.46 -5.09 11.78
C ARG A 29 -8.56 -4.16 12.59
N THR A 30 -7.92 -3.20 11.93
CA THR A 30 -7.05 -2.20 12.56
C THR A 30 -7.71 -0.83 12.65
N HIS A 31 -8.86 -0.64 12.00
CA HIS A 31 -9.65 0.57 12.08
C HIS A 31 -10.25 0.67 13.49
N SER A 32 -9.92 1.72 14.22
CA SER A 32 -10.39 2.00 15.58
C SER A 32 -10.89 3.45 15.65
N LYS A 33 -11.73 3.76 16.66
CA LYS A 33 -12.30 5.12 16.84
C LYS A 33 -11.26 6.26 16.90
N ASP A 34 -10.02 5.94 17.27
CA ASP A 34 -8.91 6.90 17.39
C ASP A 34 -7.95 6.87 16.18
N SER A 35 -8.12 5.93 15.24
CA SER A 35 -7.19 5.74 14.12
C SER A 35 -7.81 4.91 13.00
N VAL A 36 -7.78 5.44 11.77
CA VAL A 36 -8.16 4.76 10.52
C VAL A 36 -7.44 3.40 10.34
N GLY A 37 -6.28 3.23 10.99
CA GLY A 37 -5.56 1.98 11.05
C GLY A 37 -4.62 1.81 9.85
N ILE A 38 -4.47 0.56 9.38
CA ILE A 38 -3.68 0.27 8.18
C ILE A 38 -4.53 0.60 6.96
N ILE A 39 -4.20 1.69 6.28
CA ILE A 39 -4.73 2.03 4.96
C ILE A 39 -4.01 1.23 3.86
N ARG A 40 -4.70 0.97 2.73
CA ARG A 40 -4.21 0.23 1.55
C ARG A 40 -4.96 0.68 0.29
N ILE A 41 -4.42 0.32 -0.88
CA ILE A 41 -5.14 0.46 -2.14
C ILE A 41 -5.58 -0.94 -2.56
N GLU A 42 -6.90 -1.16 -2.60
CA GLU A 42 -7.52 -2.38 -3.11
C GLU A 42 -7.70 -2.28 -4.62
N PHE A 43 -7.62 -3.41 -5.32
CA PHE A 43 -7.77 -3.46 -6.78
C PHE A 43 -8.90 -4.41 -7.14
N PRO A 44 -10.19 -4.03 -7.07
CA PRO A 44 -11.32 -4.93 -7.29
C PRO A 44 -11.27 -5.74 -8.60
N GLU A 45 -10.57 -5.22 -9.62
CA GLU A 45 -10.37 -5.91 -10.91
C GLU A 45 -9.25 -6.97 -10.88
N ALA A 46 -8.39 -6.98 -9.86
CA ALA A 46 -7.33 -7.96 -9.70
C ALA A 46 -7.88 -9.28 -9.12
N PRO A 47 -7.42 -10.44 -9.62
CA PRO A 47 -7.97 -11.76 -9.27
C PRO A 47 -7.83 -12.17 -7.79
N ASN A 48 -7.09 -11.41 -6.98
CA ASN A 48 -6.84 -11.68 -5.55
C ASN A 48 -7.18 -10.49 -4.64
N ALA A 49 -7.99 -9.53 -5.08
CA ALA A 49 -8.20 -8.28 -4.33
C ALA A 49 -9.34 -8.31 -3.31
N LYS A 50 -10.08 -9.41 -3.22
CA LYS A 50 -11.13 -9.56 -2.19
C LYS A 50 -10.50 -9.92 -0.84
N ASP A 51 -10.06 -8.91 -0.11
CA ASP A 51 -9.88 -9.01 1.33
C ASP A 51 -11.16 -8.48 2.01
N ASP A 52 -11.99 -9.37 2.55
CA ASP A 52 -13.21 -9.02 3.32
C ASP A 52 -12.91 -8.16 4.57
N ALA A 53 -11.63 -8.09 4.94
CA ALA A 53 -11.12 -7.25 6.03
C ALA A 53 -10.82 -5.80 5.60
N LEU A 54 -10.96 -5.46 4.31
CA LEU A 54 -10.82 -4.10 3.79
C LEU A 54 -12.20 -3.41 3.71
N GLU A 55 -12.23 -2.15 4.09
CA GLU A 55 -13.39 -1.27 4.03
C GLU A 55 -13.04 -0.13 3.05
N GLU A 56 -13.83 0.03 1.99
CA GLU A 56 -13.66 1.13 1.04
C GLU A 56 -13.83 2.45 1.79
N ILE A 57 -12.81 3.32 1.71
CA ILE A 57 -12.82 4.65 2.34
C ILE A 57 -12.68 5.73 1.26
N SER A 58 -12.86 6.99 1.64
CA SER A 58 -12.64 8.10 0.71
C SER A 58 -11.14 8.40 0.57
N TRP A 59 -10.74 8.93 -0.60
CA TRP A 59 -9.37 9.43 -0.81
C TRP A 59 -8.96 10.47 0.24
N GLU A 60 -9.92 11.29 0.69
CA GLU A 60 -9.70 12.28 1.74
C GLU A 60 -9.24 11.62 3.05
N GLU A 61 -9.97 10.62 3.54
CA GLU A 61 -9.59 9.89 4.78
C GLU A 61 -8.28 9.11 4.61
N PHE A 62 -8.06 8.56 3.41
CA PHE A 62 -6.82 7.88 3.09
C PHE A 62 -5.62 8.84 3.20
N PHE A 63 -5.70 10.00 2.55
CA PHE A 63 -4.60 10.96 2.56
C PHE A 63 -4.44 11.66 3.91
N GLU A 64 -5.54 11.91 4.62
CA GLU A 64 -5.49 12.42 5.99
C GLU A 64 -4.69 11.48 6.89
N LYS A 65 -4.99 10.17 6.86
CA LYS A 65 -4.23 9.21 7.67
C LYS A 65 -2.80 9.04 7.18
N PHE A 66 -2.60 9.04 5.86
CA PHE A 66 -1.30 8.92 5.24
C PHE A 66 -0.34 10.04 5.68
N ASP A 67 -0.83 11.28 5.71
CA ASP A 67 -0.07 12.44 6.14
C ASP A 67 0.12 12.48 7.66
N ASP A 68 -0.96 12.26 8.43
CA ASP A 68 -0.93 12.14 9.90
C ASP A 68 0.11 11.14 10.38
N SER A 69 0.16 9.98 9.74
CA SER A 69 1.09 8.90 10.08
C SER A 69 2.44 8.97 9.35
N ASN A 70 2.72 10.06 8.61
CA ASN A 70 3.95 10.26 7.83
C ASN A 70 4.34 9.01 7.01
N LEU A 71 3.38 8.48 6.26
CA LEU A 71 3.56 7.31 5.43
C LEU A 71 4.12 7.70 4.05
N ALA A 72 4.58 6.69 3.34
CA ALA A 72 5.02 6.74 1.95
C ALA A 72 4.45 5.52 1.20
N LEU A 73 3.99 5.74 -0.03
CA LEU A 73 3.53 4.67 -0.90
C LEU A 73 4.72 4.08 -1.64
N LEU A 74 5.03 2.84 -1.34
CA LEU A 74 5.94 2.03 -2.13
C LEU A 74 5.12 1.22 -3.13
N TYR A 75 5.26 1.52 -4.41
CA TYR A 75 4.57 0.83 -5.48
C TYR A 75 5.54 0.27 -6.50
N GLN A 76 5.12 -0.74 -7.25
CA GLN A 76 5.90 -1.32 -8.34
C GLN A 76 5.12 -1.15 -9.65
N GLU A 77 5.78 -0.63 -10.69
CA GLU A 77 5.14 -0.46 -11.99
C GLU A 77 5.12 -1.76 -12.79
N GLU A 78 6.25 -2.48 -12.80
CA GLU A 78 6.47 -3.66 -13.64
C GLU A 78 6.93 -4.85 -12.79
N THR A 79 6.36 -6.01 -13.07
CA THR A 79 6.82 -7.28 -12.50
C THR A 79 8.11 -7.75 -13.18
N ALA A 80 8.79 -8.76 -12.62
CA ALA A 80 9.96 -9.37 -13.25
C ALA A 80 9.69 -9.96 -14.66
N LYS A 81 8.41 -10.14 -15.02
CA LYS A 81 7.97 -10.64 -16.31
C LYS A 81 7.64 -9.53 -17.32
N GLY A 82 7.76 -8.24 -16.92
CA GLY A 82 7.36 -7.09 -17.74
C GLY A 82 5.85 -6.85 -17.78
N GLU A 83 5.09 -7.52 -16.91
CA GLU A 83 3.64 -7.31 -16.77
C GLU A 83 3.38 -6.19 -15.74
N PRO A 84 2.31 -5.39 -15.90
CA PRO A 84 1.96 -4.35 -14.94
C PRO A 84 1.74 -4.95 -13.54
N SER A 85 2.44 -4.41 -12.55
CA SER A 85 2.33 -4.85 -11.16
C SER A 85 1.30 -4.01 -10.42
N ASN A 86 0.46 -4.67 -9.62
CA ASN A 86 -0.49 -4.03 -8.69
C ASN A 86 0.07 -4.00 -7.26
N PHE A 87 1.38 -4.25 -7.11
CA PHE A 87 2.01 -4.25 -5.80
C PHE A 87 2.10 -2.82 -5.27
N ASN A 88 1.38 -2.56 -4.19
CA ASN A 88 1.47 -1.35 -3.40
C ASN A 88 1.66 -1.72 -1.93
N LYS A 89 2.43 -0.89 -1.22
CA LYS A 89 2.63 -1.04 0.20
C LYS A 89 2.88 0.32 0.83
N LEU A 90 2.09 0.64 1.84
CA LEU A 90 2.35 1.79 2.68
C LEU A 90 3.40 1.44 3.73
N VAL A 91 4.39 2.30 3.85
CA VAL A 91 5.50 2.19 4.77
C VAL A 91 5.71 3.53 5.46
N GLY A 92 6.18 3.56 6.70
CA GLY A 92 6.61 4.82 7.30
C GLY A 92 7.77 5.40 6.50
N ARG A 93 7.87 6.72 6.39
CA ARG A 93 8.98 7.39 5.68
C ARG A 93 10.35 6.88 6.14
N GLU A 94 10.53 6.72 7.45
CA GLU A 94 11.74 6.11 8.06
C GLU A 94 12.05 4.69 7.53
N THR A 95 11.01 3.90 7.25
CA THR A 95 11.14 2.53 6.76
C THR A 95 11.36 2.50 5.25
N ALA A 96 10.83 3.49 4.52
CA ALA A 96 11.05 3.63 3.09
C ALA A 96 12.53 3.87 2.79
N GLU A 97 13.14 4.82 3.52
CA GLU A 97 14.57 5.14 3.43
C GLU A 97 15.45 3.92 3.78
N ALA A 98 15.06 3.14 4.79
CA ALA A 98 15.76 1.91 5.15
C ALA A 98 15.64 0.80 4.06
N ARG A 99 14.57 0.79 3.27
CA ARG A 99 14.36 -0.21 2.21
C ARG A 99 15.05 0.11 0.90
N GLU A 100 15.23 1.40 0.60
CA GLU A 100 16.14 1.84 -0.46
C GLU A 100 17.57 1.29 -0.20
N HIS A 101 17.93 1.10 1.08
CA HIS A 101 19.22 0.55 1.51
C HIS A 101 19.30 -0.99 1.64
N GLY A 102 18.27 -1.74 1.21
CA GLY A 102 18.42 -3.18 0.95
C GLY A 102 18.32 -4.13 2.15
N GLU A 103 17.57 -3.81 3.20
CA GLU A 103 17.30 -4.77 4.29
C GLU A 103 15.92 -5.43 4.17
N THR A 104 15.86 -6.54 3.43
CA THR A 104 14.70 -7.44 3.34
C THR A 104 14.52 -8.24 4.63
N ARG A 105 14.11 -7.59 5.73
CA ARG A 105 13.52 -8.31 6.88
C ARG A 105 12.01 -8.41 6.72
N ALA A 106 11.58 -9.15 5.70
CA ALA A 106 10.28 -9.80 5.75
C ALA A 106 10.40 -10.93 6.77
N SER A 107 10.08 -10.64 8.02
CA SER A 107 9.93 -11.64 9.08
C SER A 107 8.87 -12.64 8.65
N ARG A 108 9.32 -13.73 8.00
CA ARG A 108 8.56 -14.96 7.86
C ARG A 108 8.43 -15.54 9.26
N HIS A 109 7.34 -15.21 9.94
CA HIS A 109 6.94 -15.97 11.12
C HIS A 109 6.34 -17.30 10.63
N HIS A 110 7.21 -18.20 10.16
CA HIS A 110 6.87 -19.61 10.00
C HIS A 110 6.92 -20.22 11.40
N GLY A 111 5.81 -20.13 12.12
CA GLY A 111 5.60 -20.90 13.33
C GLY A 111 5.56 -22.37 12.97
N ARG A 112 6.71 -23.05 13.09
CA ARG A 112 6.75 -24.50 13.24
C ARG A 112 6.11 -24.87 14.57
N ARG A 113 5.07 -25.70 14.54
CA ARG A 113 4.96 -26.88 15.41
C ARG A 113 4.28 -27.99 14.66
#